data_AF-C6SV57-F1
#
_entry.id   AF-C6SV57-F1
#
_cell.length_a   1.000
_cell.length_b   1.000
_cell.length_c   1.000
_cell.angle_alpha   90.00
_cell.angle_beta   90.00
_cell.angle_gamma   90.00
#
_symmetry.space_group_name_H-M   'P 1'
#
loop_
_entity.id
_entity.type
_entity.pdbx_description
1 polymer ?
#
loop_
_entity_poly.entity_id
_entity_poly.type
_entity_poly.pdbx_seq_one_letter_code
_entity_poly.pdbx_strand_id
1 'polypeptide(L)'
;MASISPLSFVSLFHCTLSLLNPEDGVGILVQADDDVSMAQSNRDSRKRCDISVGKWVYDDSYPLYDSSCPYLSSAVTCQRNGRPDSDYEKWKWKPSGCTIPRFDALRFLGRMRRKRIMLVGDSIMRNQWESLVCLVQGVIPTGRKRVTYNGPGMAFHAMDFETSI
;
A
#
# COMPACT_ATOMS: atom_id res chain seq x y z
N MET A 1 -43.96 1.19 41.94
CA MET A 1 -42.94 2.25 41.80
C MET A 1 -41.65 1.58 41.39
N ALA A 2 -41.00 1.87 40.27
CA ALA A 2 -41.29 2.77 39.17
C ALA A 2 -40.67 2.14 37.90
N SER A 3 -41.43 2.18 36.81
CA SER A 3 -40.99 1.82 35.47
C SER A 3 -39.98 2.85 34.96
N ILE A 4 -38.87 2.39 34.35
CA ILE A 4 -37.95 3.25 33.61
C ILE A 4 -38.20 3.02 32.12
N SER A 5 -38.65 4.09 31.46
CA SER A 5 -39.15 4.16 30.09
C SER A 5 -38.00 4.37 29.08
N PRO A 6 -38.09 3.87 27.82
CA PRO A 6 -36.97 3.78 26.88
C PRO A 6 -36.67 5.08 26.09
N LEU A 7 -36.84 6.26 26.69
CA LEU A 7 -36.72 7.55 26.00
C LEU A 7 -35.47 8.38 26.35
N SER A 8 -34.48 7.84 27.06
CA SER A 8 -33.28 8.60 27.46
C SER A 8 -32.07 8.51 26.51
N PHE A 9 -32.23 8.04 25.28
CA PHE A 9 -31.11 7.88 24.33
C PHE A 9 -31.07 8.89 23.17
N VAL A 10 -31.98 9.87 23.09
CA VAL A 10 -32.10 10.75 21.91
C VAL A 10 -31.82 12.24 22.22
N SER A 11 -31.21 12.59 23.36
CA SER A 11 -30.96 14.00 23.72
C SER A 11 -29.50 14.36 24.03
N LEU A 12 -28.54 13.77 23.31
CA LEU A 12 -27.17 14.31 23.20
C LEU A 12 -26.73 14.59 21.75
N PHE A 13 -27.64 14.44 20.79
CA PHE A 13 -27.32 14.52 19.36
C PHE A 13 -27.46 15.93 18.74
N HIS A 14 -27.58 17.01 19.53
CA HIS A 14 -27.94 18.33 18.98
C HIS A 14 -27.26 19.56 19.61
N CYS A 15 -26.07 19.45 20.20
CA CYS A 15 -25.40 20.65 20.76
C CYS A 15 -23.90 20.76 20.51
N THR A 16 -23.44 20.51 19.28
CA THR A 16 -22.19 21.11 18.74
C THR A 16 -22.29 21.46 17.25
N LEU A 17 -23.50 21.57 16.70
CA LEU A 17 -23.72 22.00 15.31
C LEU A 17 -23.88 23.53 15.24
N SER A 18 -22.90 24.29 15.74
CA SER A 18 -22.88 25.75 15.56
C SER A 18 -21.50 26.39 15.48
N LEU A 19 -20.40 25.64 15.46
CA LEU A 19 -19.06 26.21 15.27
C LEU A 19 -18.17 25.29 14.44
N LEU A 20 -18.36 25.26 13.12
CA LEU A 20 -17.28 25.26 12.13
C LEU A 20 -17.88 25.40 10.72
N ASN A 21 -17.46 26.46 10.05
CA ASN A 21 -17.90 26.91 8.74
C ASN A 21 -17.54 25.93 7.60
N PRO A 22 -18.24 26.02 6.46
CA PRO A 22 -18.16 25.07 5.36
C PRO A 22 -17.00 25.36 4.39
N GLU A 23 -15.76 25.14 4.78
CA GLU A 23 -14.59 25.34 3.90
C GLU A 23 -13.45 24.39 4.28
N ASP A 24 -13.58 23.06 4.12
CA ASP A 24 -12.39 22.17 4.15
C ASP A 24 -12.67 20.83 3.45
N GLY A 25 -12.40 20.81 2.14
CA GLY A 25 -12.32 19.60 1.34
C GLY A 25 -10.88 19.11 1.21
N VAL A 26 -10.60 17.86 1.62
CA VAL A 26 -9.30 17.22 1.36
C VAL A 26 -9.53 15.92 0.60
N GLY A 27 -9.33 15.99 -0.72
CA GLY A 27 -9.21 14.85 -1.62
C GLY A 27 -7.74 14.58 -1.95
N ILE A 28 -7.33 13.32 -1.85
CA ILE A 28 -5.99 12.84 -2.23
C ILE A 28 -5.93 12.67 -3.75
N LEU A 29 -4.95 13.32 -4.40
CA LEU A 29 -4.54 13.06 -5.79
C LEU A 29 -3.03 12.85 -5.83
N VAL A 30 -2.65 11.73 -6.45
CA VAL A 30 -1.27 11.31 -6.71
C VAL A 30 -0.70 12.14 -7.86
N GLN A 31 0.35 12.93 -7.62
CA GLN A 31 1.31 13.27 -8.66
C GLN A 31 2.72 13.37 -8.08
N ALA A 32 3.66 12.96 -8.93
CA ALA A 32 5.09 12.79 -8.70
C ALA A 32 5.80 14.04 -8.15
N ASP A 33 6.54 13.77 -7.07
CA ASP A 33 7.71 14.46 -6.52
C ASP A 33 7.50 15.94 -6.09
N ASP A 34 7.35 16.17 -4.79
CA ASP A 34 8.14 17.11 -3.96
C ASP A 34 7.60 17.23 -2.52
N ASP A 35 8.46 17.73 -1.62
CA ASP A 35 8.29 17.82 -0.16
C ASP A 35 6.89 18.26 0.32
N VAL A 36 6.44 17.65 1.42
CA VAL A 36 5.12 17.88 2.02
C VAL A 36 5.03 19.30 2.58
N SER A 37 4.43 20.21 1.80
CA SER A 37 3.80 21.43 2.29
C SER A 37 2.47 21.65 1.57
N MET A 38 1.36 21.50 2.29
CA MET A 38 0.01 21.68 1.76
C MET A 38 -0.40 23.15 1.91
N ALA A 39 -0.33 23.92 0.82
CA ALA A 39 -1.04 25.18 0.66
C ALA A 39 -1.54 25.31 -0.79
N GLN A 40 -2.83 25.65 -0.91
CA GLN A 40 -3.77 25.60 -2.04
C GLN A 40 -3.34 26.27 -3.37
N SER A 41 -3.84 25.78 -4.51
CA SER A 41 -4.67 26.60 -5.42
C SER A 41 -5.41 25.75 -6.48
N ASN A 42 -6.54 26.28 -6.95
CA ASN A 42 -7.63 25.59 -7.66
C ASN A 42 -7.56 25.82 -9.19
N ARG A 43 -7.45 24.73 -9.98
CA ARG A 43 -8.11 24.47 -11.29
C ARG A 43 -7.38 23.39 -12.09
N ASP A 44 -7.91 22.17 -12.08
CA ASP A 44 -8.05 21.38 -13.31
C ASP A 44 -9.12 20.31 -13.09
N SER A 45 -10.14 20.28 -13.93
CA SER A 45 -11.22 19.27 -13.93
C SER A 45 -10.71 17.92 -14.46
N ARG A 46 -9.64 17.39 -13.86
CA ARG A 46 -9.19 16.02 -14.11
C ARG A 46 -10.10 15.11 -13.32
N LYS A 47 -10.89 14.28 -14.02
CA LYS A 47 -11.64 13.19 -13.39
C LYS A 47 -10.66 12.41 -12.50
N ARG A 48 -10.82 12.52 -11.18
CA ARG A 48 -10.02 11.80 -10.20
C ARG A 48 -10.15 10.30 -10.51
N CYS A 49 -9.03 9.64 -10.77
CA CYS A 49 -9.07 8.19 -11.01
C CYS A 49 -9.32 7.49 -9.68
N ASP A 50 -10.48 6.86 -9.56
CA ASP A 50 -10.75 5.94 -8.47
C ASP A 50 -10.08 4.59 -8.75
N ILE A 51 -8.99 4.31 -8.05
CA ILE A 51 -8.22 3.07 -8.20
C ILE A 51 -8.93 1.85 -7.56
N SER A 52 -9.94 2.09 -6.71
CA SER A 52 -10.68 1.03 -6.03
C SER A 52 -11.77 0.40 -6.91
N VAL A 53 -12.16 1.08 -8.00
CA VAL A 53 -13.19 0.63 -8.95
C VAL A 53 -12.54 0.16 -10.24
N GLY A 54 -12.75 -1.11 -10.58
CA GLY A 54 -12.09 -1.73 -11.73
C GLY A 54 -12.46 -3.20 -11.90
N LYS A 55 -11.61 -3.93 -12.60
CA LYS A 55 -11.75 -5.37 -12.80
C LYS A 55 -10.40 -6.06 -12.86
N TRP A 56 -10.39 -7.35 -12.55
CA TRP A 56 -9.26 -8.22 -12.81
C TRP A 56 -9.19 -8.54 -14.31
N VAL A 57 -7.99 -8.45 -14.87
CA VAL A 57 -7.69 -8.82 -16.25
C VAL A 57 -6.50 -9.77 -16.27
N TYR A 58 -6.54 -10.76 -17.16
CA TYR A 58 -5.42 -11.67 -17.38
C TYR A 58 -4.31 -10.95 -18.18
N ASP A 59 -3.06 -11.10 -17.76
CA ASP A 59 -1.89 -10.45 -18.33
C ASP A 59 -0.69 -11.41 -18.29
N ASP A 60 -0.25 -11.89 -19.45
CA ASP A 60 0.86 -12.84 -19.58
C ASP A 60 2.19 -12.32 -19.03
N SER A 61 2.34 -10.98 -18.95
CA SER A 61 3.56 -10.33 -18.44
C SER A 61 3.70 -10.35 -16.92
N TYR A 62 2.70 -10.87 -16.21
CA TYR A 62 2.76 -11.11 -14.76
C TYR A 62 3.35 -12.51 -14.47
N PRO A 63 3.86 -12.79 -13.27
CA PRO A 63 3.94 -11.92 -12.09
C PRO A 63 4.99 -10.80 -12.20
N LEU A 64 4.98 -9.87 -11.24
CA LEU A 64 5.96 -8.77 -11.16
C LEU A 64 7.30 -9.18 -10.52
N TYR A 65 7.34 -10.32 -9.84
CA TYR A 65 8.55 -10.91 -9.27
C TYR A 65 8.48 -12.44 -9.36
N ASP A 66 9.64 -13.09 -9.32
CA ASP A 66 9.73 -14.54 -9.35
C ASP A 66 9.37 -15.16 -7.98
N SER A 67 8.61 -16.25 -8.03
CA SER A 67 8.33 -17.19 -6.93
C SER A 67 9.59 -17.68 -6.19
N SER A 68 10.77 -17.61 -6.81
CA SER A 68 12.07 -17.97 -6.21
C SER A 68 12.63 -16.92 -5.23
N CYS A 69 11.94 -15.79 -5.02
CA CYS A 69 12.37 -14.74 -4.09
C CYS A 69 12.74 -15.30 -2.70
N PRO A 70 13.96 -15.05 -2.18
CA PRO A 70 14.45 -15.66 -0.95
C PRO A 70 13.85 -15.06 0.33
N TYR A 71 13.11 -13.96 0.21
CA TYR A 71 12.50 -13.25 1.34
C TYR A 71 11.06 -13.68 1.62
N LEU A 72 10.48 -14.54 0.78
CA LEU A 72 9.18 -15.15 1.03
C LEU A 72 9.30 -16.21 2.11
N SER A 73 8.44 -16.11 3.12
CA SER A 73 8.29 -17.15 4.13
C SER A 73 7.65 -18.41 3.52
N SER A 74 7.86 -19.57 4.16
CA SER A 74 7.24 -20.83 3.70
C SER A 74 5.72 -20.77 3.69
N ALA A 75 5.09 -19.89 4.50
CA ALA A 75 3.64 -19.74 4.55
C ALA A 75 3.04 -19.21 3.22
N VAL A 76 3.82 -18.49 2.41
CA VAL A 76 3.34 -17.81 1.20
C VAL A 76 3.95 -18.36 -0.11
N THR A 77 4.81 -19.38 -0.02
CA THR A 77 5.45 -20.01 -1.19
C THR A 77 4.59 -21.11 -1.80
N CYS A 78 3.41 -20.76 -2.33
CA CYS A 78 2.39 -21.69 -2.82
C CYS A 78 2.94 -22.78 -3.78
N GLN A 79 3.70 -22.40 -4.79
CA GLN A 79 4.30 -23.35 -5.75
C GLN A 79 5.26 -24.32 -5.06
N ARG A 80 6.15 -23.82 -4.20
CA ARG A 80 7.09 -24.66 -3.42
C ARG A 80 6.35 -25.57 -2.44
N ASN A 81 5.16 -25.17 -2.00
CA ASN A 81 4.28 -25.94 -1.13
C ASN A 81 3.40 -26.95 -1.90
N GLY A 82 3.64 -27.15 -3.20
CA GLY A 82 3.00 -28.19 -4.00
C GLY A 82 1.73 -27.76 -4.75
N ARG A 83 1.43 -26.46 -4.81
CA ARG A 83 0.33 -25.99 -5.67
C ARG A 83 0.71 -26.21 -7.15
N PRO A 84 -0.10 -26.94 -7.94
CA PRO A 84 0.26 -27.33 -9.30
C PRO A 84 -0.07 -26.27 -10.36
N ASP A 85 -1.05 -25.41 -10.11
CA ASP A 85 -1.50 -24.35 -11.04
C ASP A 85 -0.78 -23.02 -10.73
N SER A 86 -0.50 -22.21 -11.75
CA SER A 86 0.18 -20.90 -11.61
C SER A 86 -0.60 -19.72 -12.23
N ASP A 87 -1.74 -19.96 -12.87
CA ASP A 87 -2.54 -18.94 -13.55
C ASP A 87 -3.06 -17.84 -12.61
N TYR A 88 -3.16 -18.12 -11.31
CA TYR A 88 -3.55 -17.12 -10.31
C TYR A 88 -2.55 -15.94 -10.26
N GLU A 89 -1.29 -16.15 -10.65
CA GLU A 89 -0.25 -15.12 -10.67
C GLU A 89 -0.37 -14.17 -11.86
N LYS A 90 -1.18 -14.53 -12.87
CA LYS A 90 -1.33 -13.81 -14.14
C LYS A 90 -2.40 -12.73 -14.12
N TRP A 91 -3.03 -12.50 -12.97
CA TRP A 91 -4.11 -11.53 -12.83
C TRP A 91 -3.59 -10.16 -12.39
N LYS A 92 -4.02 -9.13 -13.13
CA LYS A 92 -3.72 -7.72 -12.87
C LYS A 92 -5.01 -6.96 -12.57
N TRP A 93 -4.97 -6.09 -11.56
CA TRP A 93 -6.05 -5.14 -11.32
C TRP A 93 -5.99 -3.98 -12.32
N LYS A 94 -7.10 -3.73 -13.03
CA LYS A 94 -7.25 -2.62 -13.98
C LYS A 94 -8.38 -1.68 -13.52
N PRO A 95 -8.07 -0.47 -13.02
CA PRO A 95 -9.08 0.53 -12.72
C PRO A 95 -9.89 0.92 -13.96
N SER A 96 -11.16 1.26 -13.77
CA SER A 96 -12.04 1.67 -14.87
C SER A 96 -11.73 3.07 -15.42
N GLY A 97 -11.22 3.96 -14.56
CA GLY A 97 -11.00 5.37 -14.87
C GLY A 97 -9.59 5.74 -15.30
N CYS A 98 -8.60 4.85 -15.18
CA CYS A 98 -7.22 5.11 -15.58
C CYS A 98 -6.40 3.83 -15.73
N THR A 99 -5.15 3.99 -16.21
CA THR A 99 -4.18 2.90 -16.30
C THR A 99 -3.12 3.05 -15.20
N ILE A 100 -2.87 1.97 -14.46
CA ILE A 100 -1.76 1.90 -13.51
C ILE A 100 -0.49 1.53 -14.31
N PRO A 101 0.57 2.35 -14.27
CA PRO A 101 1.83 2.02 -14.94
C PRO A 101 2.44 0.75 -14.33
N ARG A 102 3.19 -0.01 -15.13
CA ARG A 102 3.93 -1.16 -14.61
C ARG A 102 4.89 -0.71 -13.50
N PHE A 103 5.03 -1.53 -12.47
CA PHE A 103 5.91 -1.24 -11.35
C PHE A 103 7.37 -1.16 -11.83
N ASP A 104 8.06 -0.11 -11.39
CA ASP A 104 9.48 0.11 -11.65
C ASP A 104 10.19 0.20 -10.30
N ALA A 105 10.94 -0.85 -9.98
CA ALA A 105 11.61 -1.00 -8.71
C ALA A 105 12.70 0.06 -8.50
N LEU A 106 13.44 0.44 -9.54
CA LEU A 106 14.50 1.44 -9.44
C LEU A 106 13.90 2.83 -9.21
N ARG A 107 12.83 3.18 -9.93
CA ARG A 107 12.12 4.43 -9.70
C ARG A 107 11.52 4.49 -8.30
N PHE A 108 10.92 3.40 -7.83
CA PHE A 108 10.40 3.30 -6.46
C PHE A 108 11.52 3.52 -5.43
N LEU A 109 12.60 2.75 -5.50
CA LEU A 109 13.72 2.86 -4.57
C LEU A 109 14.40 4.24 -4.63
N GLY A 110 14.49 4.85 -5.81
CA GLY A 110 14.98 6.21 -5.99
C GLY A 110 14.16 7.23 -5.22
N ARG A 111 12.82 7.12 -5.26
CA ARG A 111 11.90 7.97 -4.47
C ARG A 111 11.95 7.73 -2.97
N MET A 112 12.26 6.50 -2.58
CA MET A 112 12.38 6.08 -1.19
C MET A 112 13.79 6.25 -0.62
N ARG A 113 14.72 6.83 -1.41
CA ARG A 113 16.09 7.07 -0.96
C ARG A 113 16.12 7.88 0.33
N ARG A 114 16.91 7.41 1.31
CA ARG A 114 17.03 8.01 2.67
C ARG A 114 15.72 8.08 3.46
N LYS A 115 14.68 7.37 3.02
CA LYS A 115 13.40 7.24 3.74
C LYS A 115 13.27 5.85 4.32
N ARG A 116 12.41 5.73 5.34
CA ARG A 116 12.06 4.45 5.94
C ARG A 116 10.57 4.21 5.72
N ILE A 117 10.24 3.04 5.21
CA ILE A 117 8.87 2.56 5.09
C ILE A 117 8.65 1.61 6.27
N MET A 118 7.48 1.69 6.90
CA MET A 118 7.12 0.77 7.98
C MET A 118 5.68 0.32 7.78
N LEU A 119 5.50 -1.00 7.70
CA LEU A 119 4.20 -1.65 7.53
C LEU A 119 3.78 -2.19 8.90
N VAL A 120 2.76 -1.58 9.50
CA VAL A 120 2.28 -1.90 10.87
C VAL A 120 0.88 -2.50 10.78
N GLY A 121 0.72 -3.70 11.34
CA GLY A 121 -0.55 -4.41 11.31
C GLY A 121 -0.39 -5.86 11.75
N ASP A 122 -1.30 -6.70 11.30
CA ASP A 122 -1.33 -8.13 11.58
C ASP A 122 -0.48 -8.94 10.56
N SER A 123 -0.77 -10.23 10.46
CA SER A 123 -0.12 -11.13 9.50
C SER A 123 -0.38 -10.76 8.04
N ILE A 124 -1.47 -10.07 7.71
CA ILE A 124 -1.72 -9.59 6.34
C ILE A 124 -0.71 -8.51 5.98
N MET A 125 -0.42 -7.61 6.92
CA MET A 125 0.58 -6.56 6.74
C MET A 125 1.99 -7.15 6.55
N ARG A 126 2.29 -8.25 7.23
CA ARG A 126 3.51 -9.03 7.01
C ARG A 126 3.59 -9.60 5.58
N ASN A 127 2.49 -10.15 5.05
CA ASN A 127 2.45 -10.64 3.67
C ASN A 127 2.70 -9.51 2.66
N GLN A 128 2.16 -8.31 2.92
CA GLN A 128 2.40 -7.14 2.06
C GLN A 128 3.86 -6.68 2.11
N TRP A 129 4.51 -6.75 3.28
CA TRP A 129 5.94 -6.48 3.41
C TRP A 129 6.77 -7.47 2.58
N GLU A 130 6.48 -8.78 2.66
CA GLU A 130 7.21 -9.79 1.89
C GLU A 130 7.05 -9.58 0.37
N SER A 131 5.84 -9.27 -0.08
CA SER A 131 5.55 -8.91 -1.48
C SER A 131 6.34 -7.66 -1.93
N LEU A 132 6.32 -6.59 -1.13
CA LEU A 132 7.06 -5.36 -1.44
C LEU A 132 8.56 -5.59 -1.51
N VAL A 133 9.13 -6.37 -0.58
CA VAL A 133 10.55 -6.74 -0.63
C VAL A 133 10.87 -7.51 -1.90
N CYS A 134 10.04 -8.46 -2.30
CA CYS A 134 10.27 -9.23 -3.54
C CYS A 134 10.12 -8.41 -4.82
N LEU A 135 9.26 -7.39 -4.81
CA LEU A 135 9.17 -6.41 -5.90
C LEU A 135 10.45 -5.60 -6.11
N VAL A 136 11.18 -5.27 -5.04
CA VAL A 136 12.34 -4.37 -5.12
C VAL A 136 13.69 -5.09 -5.09
N GLN A 137 13.78 -6.28 -4.48
CA GLN A 137 15.06 -6.93 -4.24
C GLN A 137 15.80 -7.31 -5.53
N GLY A 138 15.08 -7.55 -6.62
CA GLY A 138 15.67 -8.04 -7.88
C GLY A 138 16.62 -7.04 -8.54
N VAL A 139 16.46 -5.75 -8.27
CA VAL A 139 17.32 -4.68 -8.81
C VAL A 139 18.46 -4.29 -7.86
N ILE A 140 18.55 -4.92 -6.68
CA ILE A 140 19.58 -4.62 -5.68
C ILE A 140 20.60 -5.78 -5.64
N PRO A 141 21.92 -5.50 -5.78
CA PRO A 141 22.96 -6.52 -5.68
C PRO A 141 22.93 -7.26 -4.35
N THR A 142 23.24 -8.56 -4.34
CA THR A 142 23.18 -9.43 -3.14
C THR A 142 23.98 -8.89 -1.96
N GLY A 143 25.19 -8.33 -2.19
CA GLY A 143 26.01 -7.74 -1.13
C GLY A 143 25.54 -6.37 -0.62
N ARG A 144 24.50 -5.79 -1.25
CA ARG A 144 23.97 -4.45 -0.95
C ARG A 144 22.54 -4.51 -0.41
N LYS A 145 22.06 -5.70 -0.03
CA LYS A 145 20.77 -5.92 0.63
C LYS A 145 20.89 -6.89 1.80
N ARG A 146 20.09 -6.69 2.86
CA ARG A 146 19.99 -7.62 3.99
C ARG A 146 18.67 -7.46 4.73
N VAL A 147 18.28 -8.48 5.50
CA VAL A 147 17.17 -8.40 6.44
C VAL A 147 17.71 -8.44 7.86
N THR A 148 17.13 -7.65 8.75
CA THR A 148 17.41 -7.66 10.20
C THR A 148 16.12 -7.87 10.97
N TYR A 149 16.20 -8.59 12.09
CA TYR A 149 15.08 -8.89 12.98
C TYR A 149 15.37 -8.28 14.35
N ASN A 150 14.44 -7.47 14.86
CA ASN A 150 14.55 -6.78 16.15
C ASN A 150 13.24 -6.95 16.92
N GLY A 151 13.15 -8.02 17.72
CA GLY A 151 11.93 -8.38 18.44
C GLY A 151 10.75 -8.62 17.47
N PRO A 152 9.62 -7.90 17.62
CA PRO A 152 8.49 -8.01 16.69
C PRO A 152 8.76 -7.32 15.34
N GLY A 153 9.78 -6.46 15.27
CA GLY A 153 10.11 -5.67 14.09
C GLY A 153 11.04 -6.40 13.14
N MET A 154 10.88 -6.11 11.85
CA MET A 154 11.78 -6.53 10.79
C MET A 154 12.09 -5.37 9.88
N ALA A 155 13.27 -5.40 9.26
CA ALA A 155 13.63 -4.44 8.25
C ALA A 155 14.45 -5.08 7.12
N PHE A 156 14.03 -4.85 5.88
CA PHE A 156 14.83 -5.07 4.69
C PHE A 156 15.60 -3.80 4.38
N HIS A 157 16.92 -3.91 4.24
CA HIS A 157 17.81 -2.78 3.97
C HIS A 157 18.27 -2.82 2.52
N ALA A 158 18.10 -1.73 1.80
CA ALA A 158 18.66 -1.51 0.46
C ALA A 158 19.76 -0.43 0.56
N MET A 159 21.01 -0.87 0.65
CA MET A 159 22.13 -0.01 1.07
C MET A 159 22.45 1.09 0.06
N ASP A 160 22.35 0.83 -1.25
CA ASP A 160 22.59 1.81 -2.33
C ASP A 160 21.56 2.95 -2.36
N PHE A 161 20.43 2.74 -1.71
CA PHE A 161 19.35 3.71 -1.61
C PHE A 161 19.23 4.28 -0.19
N GLU A 162 20.06 3.84 0.76
CA GLU A 162 20.00 4.28 2.16
C GLU A 162 18.56 4.16 2.73
N THR A 163 17.81 3.14 2.29
CA THR A 163 16.39 2.96 2.65
C THR A 163 16.18 1.62 3.36
N SER A 164 15.19 1.60 4.23
CA SER A 164 14.69 0.40 4.88
C SER A 164 13.18 0.27 4.70
N ILE A 165 12.71 -0.96 4.50
CA ILE A 165 11.30 -1.33 4.38
C ILE A 165 10.95 -2.28 5.51
#